data_AF-A0A6L2ZTI2-F1
#
_entry.id   AF-A0A6L2ZTI2-F1
#
_cell.length_a   1.000
_cell.length_b   1.000
_cell.length_c   1.000
_cell.angle_alpha   90.00
_cell.angle_beta   90.00
_cell.angle_gamma   90.00
#
_symmetry.space_group_name_H-M   'P 1'
#
loop_
_entity.id
_entity.type
_entity.pdbx_description
1 polymer ?
#
loop_
_entity_poly.entity_id
_entity_poly.type
_entity_poly.pdbx_seq_one_letter_code
_entity_poly.pdbx_strand_id
1 'polypeptide(L)'
;MAQRRMIDKRFTRTQRFLRLPLETQALYFHLLQDADDDGVVEAFPIIRMIGASEDSLGLLEVKGFVEPLNDEMVYFILNFLEQNTIRKDRYNPSKYINLLVSTRNGLPDGNQMGTERPPKVASDKSRVDKSRVDENRKDVDVVNTKDHNSDNSSFFDNLQKYLGRGLTFPESEQARAWKEEQSEQMILKAVSIAAFNRTTSFAYIDKIIRNWNNQGITTLAELQAHEEKREQAKGKQPTYPKNVKPAPEWSDPNPKVEMANPDEVKEIFDKYGIGNT
;
A
#
# COMPACT_ATOMS: atom_id res chain seq x y z
N MET A 1 14.98 -9.76 1.57
CA MET A 1 14.22 -8.83 0.68
C MET A 1 12.75 -9.18 0.78
N ALA A 2 11.83 -8.21 0.77
CA ALA A 2 10.40 -8.52 0.73
C ALA A 2 10.04 -9.14 -0.63
N GLN A 3 9.43 -10.33 -0.61
CA GLN A 3 8.86 -10.95 -1.81
C GLN A 3 7.57 -10.20 -2.17
N ARG A 4 7.42 -9.83 -3.44
CA ARG A 4 6.22 -9.14 -3.95
C ARG A 4 5.71 -9.91 -5.15
N ARG A 5 4.42 -10.25 -5.13
CA ARG A 5 3.71 -10.87 -6.25
C ARG A 5 2.77 -9.84 -6.88
N MET A 6 2.77 -9.77 -8.20
CA MET A 6 1.87 -8.95 -8.98
C MET A 6 0.64 -9.77 -9.38
N ILE A 7 -0.52 -9.12 -9.34
CA ILE A 7 -1.80 -9.69 -9.76
C ILE A 7 -2.26 -8.91 -10.99
N ASP A 8 -2.40 -9.58 -12.13
CA ASP A 8 -2.81 -8.89 -13.35
C ASP A 8 -4.33 -8.62 -13.38
N LYS A 9 -4.68 -7.35 -13.57
CA LYS A 9 -6.07 -6.90 -13.76
C LYS A 9 -6.71 -7.48 -15.03
N ARG A 10 -5.93 -7.80 -16.07
CA ARG A 10 -6.48 -8.36 -17.32
C ARG A 10 -6.97 -9.78 -17.09
N PHE A 11 -6.19 -10.56 -16.34
CA PHE A 11 -6.57 -11.90 -15.93
C PHE A 11 -7.77 -11.89 -14.97
N THR A 12 -7.71 -11.12 -13.89
CA THR A 12 -8.79 -11.10 -12.86
C THR A 12 -10.12 -10.54 -13.35
N ARG A 13 -10.12 -9.72 -14.41
CA ARG A 13 -11.36 -9.20 -15.04
C ARG A 13 -11.90 -10.09 -16.15
N THR A 14 -11.28 -11.25 -16.39
CA THR A 14 -11.74 -12.20 -17.41
C THR A 14 -13.00 -12.93 -16.95
N GLN A 15 -13.94 -13.15 -17.87
CA GLN A 15 -15.20 -13.87 -17.59
C GLN A 15 -14.98 -15.24 -16.93
N ARG A 16 -13.92 -15.96 -17.32
CA ARG A 16 -13.56 -17.28 -16.74
C ARG A 16 -13.29 -17.17 -15.24
N PHE A 17 -12.62 -16.10 -14.80
CA PHE A 17 -12.28 -15.86 -13.40
C PHE A 17 -13.49 -15.33 -12.62
N LEU A 18 -14.21 -14.35 -13.20
CA LEU A 18 -15.38 -13.74 -12.55
C LEU A 18 -16.56 -14.71 -12.36
N ARG A 19 -16.61 -15.81 -13.12
CA ARG A 19 -17.61 -16.88 -12.94
C ARG A 19 -17.32 -17.81 -11.75
N LEU A 20 -16.14 -17.72 -11.14
CA LEU A 20 -15.81 -18.52 -9.96
C LEU A 20 -16.57 -18.04 -8.72
N PRO A 21 -16.89 -18.92 -7.76
CA PRO A 21 -17.34 -18.52 -6.43
C PRO A 21 -16.33 -17.60 -5.74
N LEU A 22 -16.82 -16.71 -4.87
CA LEU A 22 -15.96 -15.74 -4.16
C LEU A 22 -14.89 -16.44 -3.30
N GLU A 23 -15.24 -17.55 -2.67
CA GLU A 23 -14.31 -18.39 -1.92
C GLU A 23 -13.15 -18.88 -2.81
N THR A 24 -13.48 -19.41 -3.99
CA THR A 24 -12.51 -19.90 -4.97
C THR A 24 -11.64 -18.78 -5.54
N GLN A 25 -12.20 -17.59 -5.76
CA GLN A 25 -11.44 -16.41 -6.18
C GLN A 25 -10.44 -15.98 -5.10
N ALA A 26 -10.88 -15.93 -3.84
CA ALA A 26 -10.03 -15.60 -2.70
C ALA A 26 -8.88 -16.62 -2.56
N LEU A 27 -9.19 -17.91 -2.62
CA LEU A 27 -8.18 -18.98 -2.58
C LEU A 27 -7.11 -18.79 -3.66
N TYR A 28 -7.51 -18.52 -4.91
CA TYR A 28 -6.56 -18.26 -5.99
C TYR A 28 -5.62 -17.08 -5.69
N PHE A 29 -6.12 -15.98 -5.12
CA PHE A 29 -5.28 -14.82 -4.79
C PHE A 29 -4.23 -15.13 -3.74
N HIS A 30 -4.61 -15.89 -2.72
CA HIS A 30 -3.68 -16.30 -1.68
C HIS A 30 -2.64 -17.31 -2.18
N LEU A 31 -3.06 -18.29 -3.00
CA LEU A 31 -2.14 -19.19 -3.69
C LEU A 31 -1.12 -18.41 -4.52
N LEU A 32 -1.58 -17.40 -5.28
CA LEU A 32 -0.71 -16.55 -6.09
C LEU A 32 0.27 -15.71 -5.25
N GLN A 33 -0.18 -15.25 -4.07
CA GLN A 33 0.65 -14.46 -3.15
C GLN A 33 1.77 -15.29 -2.51
N ASP A 34 1.48 -16.54 -2.18
CA ASP A 34 2.38 -17.45 -1.45
C ASP A 34 3.21 -18.36 -2.38
N ALA A 35 2.99 -18.30 -3.69
CA ALA A 35 3.75 -19.07 -4.66
C ALA A 35 5.23 -18.67 -4.76
N ASP A 36 6.07 -19.64 -5.13
CA ASP A 36 7.50 -19.50 -5.45
C ASP A 36 7.72 -18.73 -6.76
N ASP A 37 8.99 -18.42 -7.10
CA ASP A 37 9.35 -17.69 -8.32
C ASP A 37 9.05 -18.47 -9.61
N ASP A 38 8.88 -19.78 -9.51
CA ASP A 38 8.43 -20.66 -10.60
C ASP A 38 6.91 -20.80 -10.66
N GLY A 39 6.16 -20.23 -9.71
CA GLY A 39 4.69 -20.35 -9.65
C GLY A 39 4.18 -21.64 -9.02
N VAL A 40 5.01 -22.29 -8.20
CA VAL A 40 4.61 -23.46 -7.40
C VAL A 40 4.20 -23.04 -6.01
N VAL A 41 3.18 -23.69 -5.45
CA VAL A 41 2.67 -23.39 -4.11
C VAL A 41 2.18 -24.64 -3.39
N GLU A 42 2.41 -24.70 -2.08
CA GLU A 42 1.79 -25.67 -1.17
C GLU A 42 0.39 -25.17 -0.79
N ALA A 43 -0.69 -25.86 -1.21
CA ALA A 43 -2.05 -25.36 -0.99
C ALA A 43 -2.57 -25.62 0.43
N PHE A 44 -2.07 -26.66 1.11
CA PHE A 44 -2.60 -27.07 2.43
C PHE A 44 -2.55 -25.97 3.50
N PRO A 45 -1.41 -25.26 3.74
CA PRO A 45 -1.36 -24.19 4.73
C PRO A 45 -2.33 -23.04 4.40
N ILE A 46 -2.52 -22.76 3.11
CA ILE A 46 -3.30 -21.63 2.60
C ILE A 46 -4.79 -21.91 2.76
N ILE A 47 -5.23 -23.12 2.42
CA ILE A 47 -6.61 -23.57 2.63
C ILE A 47 -6.97 -23.48 4.11
N ARG A 48 -6.07 -23.92 4.99
CA ARG A 48 -6.26 -23.83 6.45
C ARG A 48 -6.31 -22.39 6.96
N MET A 49 -5.48 -21.51 6.40
CA MET A 49 -5.44 -20.08 6.75
C MET A 49 -6.73 -19.35 6.36
N ILE A 50 -7.27 -19.63 5.18
CA ILE A 50 -8.49 -18.97 4.66
C ILE A 50 -9.76 -19.61 5.23
N GLY A 51 -9.68 -20.89 5.62
CA GLY A 51 -10.86 -21.70 5.94
C GLY A 51 -11.65 -22.10 4.69
N ALA A 52 -10.97 -22.27 3.55
CA ALA A 52 -11.60 -22.68 2.30
C ALA A 52 -11.85 -24.20 2.26
N SER A 53 -12.82 -24.61 1.44
CA SER A 53 -13.11 -25.99 1.10
C SER A 53 -12.09 -26.57 0.12
N GLU A 54 -11.81 -27.87 0.24
CA GLU A 54 -11.02 -28.61 -0.77
C GLU A 54 -11.74 -28.64 -2.13
N ASP A 55 -13.08 -28.61 -2.14
CA ASP A 55 -13.88 -28.49 -3.35
C ASP A 55 -13.56 -27.21 -4.15
N SER A 56 -13.25 -26.11 -3.47
CA SER A 56 -12.82 -24.87 -4.13
C SER A 56 -11.47 -25.02 -4.83
N LEU A 57 -10.55 -25.83 -4.27
CA LEU A 57 -9.28 -26.16 -4.92
C LEU A 57 -9.51 -27.05 -6.15
N GLY A 58 -10.34 -28.08 -6.02
CA GLY A 58 -10.74 -28.93 -7.15
C GLY A 58 -11.42 -28.13 -8.27
N LEU A 59 -12.20 -27.10 -7.93
CA LEU A 59 -12.81 -26.21 -8.91
C LEU A 59 -11.76 -25.38 -9.67
N LEU A 60 -10.70 -24.90 -9.01
CA LEU A 60 -9.58 -24.21 -9.68
C LEU A 60 -8.85 -25.13 -10.65
N GLU A 61 -8.68 -26.40 -10.27
CA GLU A 61 -8.07 -27.44 -11.11
C GLU A 61 -8.91 -27.71 -12.36
N VAL A 62 -10.20 -28.01 -12.18
CA VAL A 62 -11.13 -28.29 -13.30
C VAL A 62 -11.24 -27.09 -14.25
N LYS A 63 -11.14 -25.86 -13.74
CA LYS A 63 -11.18 -24.64 -14.56
C LYS A 63 -9.83 -24.27 -15.18
N GLY A 64 -8.78 -25.05 -14.93
CA GLY A 64 -7.45 -24.84 -15.50
C GLY A 64 -6.81 -23.54 -15.01
N PHE A 65 -6.93 -23.25 -13.72
CA PHE A 65 -6.19 -22.17 -13.07
C PHE A 65 -4.95 -22.68 -12.33
N VAL A 66 -5.04 -23.89 -11.80
CA VAL A 66 -3.95 -24.60 -11.11
C VAL A 66 -3.85 -26.03 -11.63
N GLU A 67 -2.66 -26.62 -11.53
CA GLU A 67 -2.36 -27.98 -11.95
C GLU A 67 -1.71 -28.72 -10.76
N PRO A 68 -2.23 -29.89 -10.34
CA PRO A 68 -1.62 -30.66 -9.26
C PRO A 68 -0.27 -31.23 -9.69
N LEU A 69 0.73 -31.09 -8.84
CA LEU A 69 2.08 -31.64 -9.06
C LEU A 69 2.34 -32.91 -8.25
N ASN A 70 1.68 -33.07 -7.11
CA ASN A 70 1.81 -34.24 -6.24
C ASN A 70 0.55 -34.50 -5.42
N ASP A 71 0.58 -35.59 -4.64
CA ASP A 71 -0.49 -35.97 -3.70
C ASP A 71 -0.49 -35.14 -2.40
N GLU A 72 0.57 -34.36 -2.13
CA GLU A 72 0.70 -33.51 -0.93
C GLU A 72 0.11 -32.10 -1.14
N MET A 73 -0.84 -31.95 -2.07
CA MET A 73 -1.49 -30.68 -2.41
C MET A 73 -0.50 -29.58 -2.85
N VAL A 74 0.55 -29.95 -3.58
CA VAL A 74 1.44 -28.98 -4.25
C VAL A 74 0.89 -28.73 -5.65
N TYR A 75 0.70 -27.45 -5.97
CA TYR A 75 0.09 -27.02 -7.22
C TYR A 75 0.99 -26.06 -7.99
N PHE A 76 0.90 -26.14 -9.32
CA PHE A 76 1.44 -25.16 -10.23
C PHE A 76 0.37 -24.16 -10.68
N ILE A 77 0.66 -22.88 -10.62
CA ILE A 77 -0.24 -21.82 -11.10
C ILE A 77 0.03 -21.55 -12.59
N LEU A 78 -0.92 -21.90 -13.44
CA LEU A 78 -0.74 -21.89 -14.91
C LEU A 78 -0.30 -20.53 -15.46
N ASN A 79 -0.95 -19.46 -15.05
CA ASN A 79 -0.70 -18.11 -15.57
C ASN A 79 0.31 -17.31 -14.72
N PHE A 80 1.13 -17.98 -13.90
CA PHE A 80 2.01 -17.29 -12.97
C PHE A 80 3.08 -16.45 -13.68
N LEU A 81 3.81 -17.08 -14.60
CA LEU A 81 4.95 -16.45 -15.30
C LEU A 81 4.52 -15.28 -16.20
N GLU A 82 3.29 -15.33 -16.71
CA GLU A 82 2.70 -14.23 -17.50
C GLU A 82 2.50 -12.97 -16.64
N GLN A 83 2.19 -13.14 -15.36
CA GLN A 83 1.91 -12.05 -14.42
C GLN A 83 3.15 -11.63 -13.63
N ASN A 84 4.08 -12.57 -13.40
CA ASN A 84 5.21 -12.41 -12.50
C ASN A 84 6.52 -12.74 -13.23
N THR A 85 7.10 -11.72 -13.87
CA THR A 85 8.45 -11.82 -14.45
C THR A 85 9.49 -11.32 -13.47
N ILE A 86 10.44 -12.18 -13.11
CA ILE A 86 11.51 -11.89 -12.16
C ILE A 86 12.82 -11.78 -12.90
N ARG A 87 13.68 -10.85 -12.46
CA ARG A 87 15.03 -10.74 -13.01
C ARG A 87 15.89 -11.90 -12.53
N LYS A 88 16.76 -12.40 -13.42
CA LYS A 88 17.64 -13.54 -13.16
C LYS A 88 18.52 -13.38 -11.91
N ASP A 89 18.97 -12.17 -11.59
CA ASP A 89 19.79 -11.89 -10.39
C ASP A 89 19.03 -11.99 -9.07
N ARG A 90 17.70 -11.99 -9.10
CA ARG A 90 16.83 -12.06 -7.91
C ARG A 90 16.03 -13.35 -7.84
N TYR A 91 16.16 -14.20 -8.85
CA TYR A 91 15.41 -15.43 -8.98
C TYR A 91 15.94 -16.47 -7.99
N ASN A 92 15.01 -17.08 -7.25
CA ASN A 92 15.29 -18.23 -6.40
C ASN A 92 14.48 -19.43 -6.91
N PRO A 93 15.13 -20.54 -7.29
CA PRO A 93 14.41 -21.67 -7.87
C PRO A 93 13.54 -22.38 -6.84
N SER A 94 12.42 -22.96 -7.29
CA SER A 94 11.48 -23.65 -6.41
C SER A 94 12.10 -24.87 -5.74
N LYS A 95 11.57 -25.25 -4.58
CA LYS A 95 11.88 -26.52 -3.94
C LYS A 95 11.45 -27.73 -4.81
N TYR A 96 10.47 -27.53 -5.69
CA TYR A 96 9.79 -28.58 -6.45
C TYR A 96 10.25 -28.69 -7.91
N ILE A 97 11.46 -28.23 -8.25
CA ILE A 97 12.01 -28.28 -9.61
C ILE A 97 11.87 -29.65 -10.25
N ASN A 98 12.14 -30.73 -9.50
CA ASN A 98 12.07 -32.09 -10.04
C ASN A 98 10.65 -32.45 -10.53
N LEU A 99 9.61 -32.01 -9.82
CA LEU A 99 8.22 -32.24 -10.21
C LEU A 99 7.83 -31.42 -11.44
N LEU A 100 8.36 -30.20 -11.55
CA LEU A 100 8.16 -29.33 -12.72
C LEU A 100 8.76 -29.94 -13.98
N VAL A 101 9.99 -30.45 -13.89
CA VAL A 101 10.71 -31.05 -15.02
C VAL A 101 10.04 -32.34 -15.50
N SER A 102 9.49 -33.14 -14.59
CA SER A 102 8.76 -34.37 -14.96
C SER A 102 7.44 -34.09 -15.66
N THR A 103 6.75 -33.01 -15.27
CA THR A 103 5.41 -32.68 -15.80
C THR A 103 5.50 -31.91 -17.11
N ARG A 104 6.56 -31.11 -17.30
CA ARG A 104 6.74 -30.24 -18.47
C ARG A 104 8.00 -30.64 -19.22
N ASN A 105 7.81 -31.31 -20.35
CA ASN A 105 8.85 -31.75 -21.30
C ASN A 105 9.58 -30.56 -21.96
N GLY A 106 10.22 -29.72 -21.16
CA GLY A 106 10.88 -28.49 -21.56
C GLY A 106 10.77 -27.47 -20.45
N LEU A 107 11.90 -27.12 -19.83
CA LEU A 107 12.01 -25.87 -19.08
C LEU A 107 11.50 -24.74 -20.00
N PRO A 108 10.72 -23.76 -19.50
CA PRO A 108 10.54 -22.53 -20.24
C PRO A 108 11.93 -21.91 -20.41
N ASP A 109 12.48 -22.02 -21.62
CA ASP A 109 13.75 -21.39 -21.96
C ASP A 109 13.57 -19.89 -21.79
N GLY A 110 14.43 -19.31 -20.95
CA GLY A 110 14.12 -18.13 -20.18
C GLY A 110 13.64 -16.95 -21.03
N ASN A 111 12.41 -16.52 -20.78
CA ASN A 111 11.93 -15.17 -21.12
C ASN A 111 12.76 -14.08 -20.38
N GLN A 112 13.66 -14.49 -19.49
CA GLN A 112 14.58 -13.66 -18.73
C GLN A 112 15.83 -13.38 -19.57
N MET A 113 15.75 -12.37 -20.45
CA MET A 113 16.93 -11.79 -21.07
C MET A 113 17.93 -11.37 -19.99
N GLY A 114 19.21 -11.75 -20.14
CA GLY A 114 20.25 -11.36 -19.21
C GLY A 114 20.33 -9.83 -19.11
N THR A 115 20.23 -9.28 -17.90
CA THR A 115 20.60 -7.88 -17.67
C THR A 115 22.12 -7.79 -17.70
N GLU A 116 22.71 -7.35 -18.81
CA GLU A 116 24.16 -7.12 -18.94
C GLU A 116 24.66 -5.96 -18.06
N ARG A 117 23.75 -5.14 -17.55
CA ARG A 117 24.10 -4.00 -16.69
C ARG A 117 23.91 -4.39 -15.22
N PRO A 118 24.96 -4.32 -14.39
CA PRO A 118 24.77 -4.45 -12.95
C PRO A 118 23.78 -3.36 -12.50
N PRO A 119 22.90 -3.65 -11.53
CA PRO A 119 22.09 -2.61 -10.91
C PRO A 119 23.04 -1.48 -10.46
N LYS A 120 22.62 -0.22 -10.62
CA LYS A 120 23.32 0.94 -10.06
C LYS A 120 23.21 0.83 -8.53
N VAL A 121 24.01 -0.05 -7.94
CA VAL A 121 24.19 -0.15 -6.50
C VAL A 121 24.99 1.10 -6.16
N ALA A 122 24.35 2.06 -5.49
CA ALA A 122 25.08 3.07 -4.76
C ALA A 122 26.02 2.29 -3.84
N SER A 123 27.31 2.31 -4.16
CA SER A 123 28.33 1.68 -3.36
C SER A 123 28.38 2.42 -2.04
N ASP A 124 27.78 1.87 -1.01
CA ASP A 124 28.25 2.14 0.34
C ASP A 124 28.68 0.83 0.98
N LYS A 125 29.98 0.78 1.22
CA LYS A 125 30.71 -0.34 1.78
C LYS A 125 30.41 -0.41 3.27
N SER A 126 30.39 -1.65 3.76
CA SER A 126 30.18 -2.09 5.14
C SER A 126 28.69 -2.06 5.55
N ARG A 127 28.12 -3.14 6.09
CA ARG A 127 28.71 -3.92 7.18
C ARG A 127 27.99 -5.26 7.33
N VAL A 128 28.78 -6.31 7.19
CA VAL A 128 28.79 -7.55 7.98
C VAL A 128 27.45 -8.00 8.56
N ASP A 129 26.89 -9.01 7.90
CA ASP A 129 26.02 -10.03 8.47
C ASP A 129 26.62 -10.60 9.77
N LYS A 130 25.83 -10.57 10.85
CA LYS A 130 25.96 -11.47 11.99
C LYS A 130 24.59 -11.58 12.65
N SER A 131 23.84 -12.56 12.19
CA SER A 131 22.96 -13.33 13.07
C SER A 131 23.74 -13.74 14.34
N ARG A 132 23.17 -13.48 15.53
CA ARG A 132 23.07 -14.47 16.62
C ARG A 132 22.56 -13.88 17.95
N VAL A 133 21.49 -14.53 18.41
CA VAL A 133 21.08 -14.88 19.78
C VAL A 133 20.91 -13.77 20.82
N ASP A 134 19.70 -13.75 21.37
CA ASP A 134 19.41 -13.35 22.75
C ASP A 134 20.51 -13.81 23.71
N GLU A 135 21.11 -12.87 24.44
CA GLU A 135 21.52 -13.16 25.80
C GLU A 135 21.61 -11.87 26.63
N ASN A 136 20.70 -11.79 27.60
CA ASN A 136 20.87 -11.04 28.83
C ASN A 136 22.30 -11.20 29.38
N ARG A 137 23.01 -10.09 29.63
CA ARG A 137 23.78 -9.85 30.86
C ARG A 137 24.48 -8.48 30.85
N LYS A 138 23.91 -7.58 31.66
CA LYS A 138 24.55 -6.82 32.74
C LYS A 138 26.00 -6.33 32.57
N ASP A 139 26.08 -5.00 32.72
CA ASP A 139 27.00 -4.22 33.56
C ASP A 139 28.45 -4.03 33.03
N VAL A 140 28.81 -2.81 32.60
CA VAL A 140 29.58 -1.77 33.35
C VAL A 140 31.11 -1.99 33.12
N ASP A 141 31.96 -1.09 32.60
CA ASP A 141 32.22 0.32 32.96
C ASP A 141 33.10 1.06 31.91
N VAL A 142 32.78 2.34 31.69
CA VAL A 142 33.64 3.54 31.64
C VAL A 142 34.89 3.59 30.74
N VAL A 143 34.84 4.47 29.71
CA VAL A 143 35.74 5.64 29.63
C VAL A 143 34.93 6.86 29.17
N ASN A 144 35.12 7.93 29.94
CA ASN A 144 34.41 9.19 29.96
C ASN A 144 34.98 10.15 28.90
N THR A 145 34.18 10.54 27.90
CA THR A 145 34.32 11.84 27.24
C THR A 145 33.10 12.66 27.63
N LYS A 146 33.35 13.63 28.51
CA LYS A 146 32.38 14.65 28.88
C LYS A 146 32.08 15.55 27.67
N ASP A 147 30.86 16.11 27.73
CA ASP A 147 30.45 17.41 27.19
C ASP A 147 29.56 17.42 25.92
N HIS A 148 28.35 17.99 26.13
CA HIS A 148 27.36 18.58 25.18
C HIS A 148 26.08 17.84 24.70
N ASN A 149 25.74 16.60 25.10
CA ASN A 149 24.60 15.90 24.48
C ASN A 149 23.21 15.95 25.18
N SER A 150 23.03 16.74 26.25
CA SER A 150 21.72 16.83 26.96
C SER A 150 20.62 17.46 26.10
N ASP A 151 20.94 18.46 25.29
CA ASP A 151 19.92 19.26 24.59
C ASP A 151 19.34 18.53 23.38
N ASN A 152 20.14 17.72 22.69
CA ASN A 152 19.68 16.95 21.54
C ASN A 152 18.64 15.89 21.93
N SER A 153 18.79 15.23 23.08
CA SER A 153 17.79 14.25 23.54
C SER A 153 16.42 14.92 23.68
N SER A 154 16.35 16.05 24.38
CA SER A 154 15.10 16.72 24.68
C SER A 154 14.32 17.14 23.43
N PHE A 155 15.01 17.59 22.37
CA PHE A 155 14.38 17.96 21.10
C PHE A 155 13.76 16.74 20.40
N PHE A 156 14.53 15.66 20.25
CA PHE A 156 14.03 14.44 19.59
C PHE A 156 12.93 13.76 20.40
N ASP A 157 13.03 13.77 21.73
CA ASP A 157 12.01 13.22 22.64
C ASP A 157 10.67 13.98 22.47
N ASN A 158 10.73 15.32 22.39
CA ASN A 158 9.55 16.13 22.12
C ASN A 158 8.97 15.85 20.74
N LEU A 159 9.81 15.70 19.72
CA LEU A 159 9.38 15.43 18.35
C LEU A 159 8.69 14.04 18.23
N GLN A 160 9.23 13.02 18.90
CA GLN A 160 8.60 11.70 19.02
C GLN A 160 7.24 11.78 19.72
N LYS A 161 7.13 12.58 20.79
CA LYS A 161 5.88 12.77 21.52
C LYS A 161 4.78 13.39 20.66
N TYR A 162 5.10 14.41 19.85
CA TYR A 162 4.13 15.03 18.94
C TYR A 162 3.76 14.13 17.77
N LEU A 163 4.68 13.28 17.30
CA LEU A 163 4.41 12.33 16.22
C LEU A 163 3.67 11.08 16.69
N GLY A 164 3.74 10.73 17.98
CA GLY A 164 3.17 9.50 18.53
C GLY A 164 3.87 8.22 18.04
N ARG A 165 5.06 8.35 17.45
CA ARG A 165 5.89 7.24 16.94
C ARG A 165 7.37 7.58 17.00
N GLY A 166 8.22 6.57 16.99
CA GLY A 166 9.66 6.75 16.86
C GLY A 166 10.02 7.44 15.53
N LEU A 167 11.03 8.31 15.58
CA LEU A 167 11.63 8.85 14.37
C LEU A 167 12.42 7.75 13.66
N THR A 168 12.31 7.69 12.34
CA THR A 168 13.22 6.91 11.51
C THR A 168 14.56 7.64 11.36
N PHE A 169 15.62 6.92 11.00
CA PHE A 169 16.95 7.52 10.79
C PHE A 169 16.93 8.69 9.76
N PRO A 170 16.29 8.56 8.58
CA PRO A 170 16.19 9.68 7.64
C PRO A 170 15.44 10.89 8.20
N GLU A 171 14.39 10.67 8.99
CA GLU A 171 13.63 11.73 9.64
C GLU A 171 14.46 12.44 10.72
N SER A 172 15.31 11.69 11.44
CA SER A 172 16.21 12.27 12.43
C SER A 172 17.28 13.15 11.79
N GLU A 173 17.84 12.74 10.65
CA GLU A 173 18.77 13.56 9.87
C GLU A 173 18.08 14.80 9.30
N GLN A 174 16.85 14.68 8.80
CA GLN A 174 16.07 15.84 8.34
C GLN A 174 15.79 16.83 9.47
N ALA A 175 15.48 16.34 10.66
CA ALA A 175 15.25 17.18 11.83
C ALA A 175 16.56 17.84 12.34
N ARG A 176 17.71 17.19 12.17
CA ARG A 176 19.04 17.81 12.38
C ARG A 176 19.29 18.93 11.36
N ALA A 177 19.01 18.69 10.09
CA ALA A 177 19.14 19.71 9.04
C ALA A 177 18.27 20.93 9.32
N TRP A 178 17.01 20.74 9.75
CA TRP A 178 16.16 21.86 10.17
C TRP A 178 16.73 22.65 11.35
N LYS A 179 17.44 21.98 12.27
CA LYS A 179 18.07 22.63 13.43
C LYS A 179 19.30 23.49 13.03
N GLU A 180 19.91 23.23 11.88
CA GLU A 180 20.95 24.11 11.32
C GLU A 180 20.35 25.39 10.73
N GLU A 181 19.14 25.31 10.17
CA GLU A 181 18.49 26.42 9.46
C GLU A 181 17.52 27.23 10.35
N GLN A 182 16.96 26.63 11.40
CA GLN A 182 15.86 27.22 12.16
C GLN A 182 15.89 26.85 13.65
N SER A 183 15.31 27.70 14.50
CA SER A 183 15.23 27.45 15.94
C SER A 183 14.34 26.24 16.28
N GLU A 184 14.71 25.49 17.32
CA GLU A 184 14.00 24.26 17.76
C GLU A 184 12.51 24.50 18.01
N GLN A 185 12.18 25.66 18.58
CA GLN A 185 10.82 26.02 18.95
C GLN A 185 9.92 26.21 17.71
N MET A 186 10.46 26.72 16.60
CA MET A 186 9.74 26.82 15.33
C MET A 186 9.44 25.43 14.76
N ILE A 187 10.42 24.53 14.79
CA ILE A 187 10.25 23.17 14.29
C ILE A 187 9.15 22.45 15.08
N LEU A 188 9.18 22.54 16.41
CA LEU A 188 8.14 21.96 17.27
C LEU A 188 6.75 22.55 16.97
N LYS A 189 6.64 23.85 16.70
CA LYS A 189 5.38 24.47 16.26
C LYS A 189 4.90 23.93 14.92
N ALA A 190 5.78 23.79 13.92
CA ALA A 190 5.43 23.19 12.64
C ALA A 190 4.91 21.75 12.79
N VAL A 191 5.57 20.94 13.64
CA VAL A 191 5.14 19.56 13.94
C VAL A 191 3.77 19.57 14.63
N SER A 192 3.51 20.49 15.57
CA SER A 192 2.21 20.60 16.22
C SER A 192 1.08 20.90 15.22
N ILE A 193 1.31 21.82 14.28
CA ILE A 193 0.33 22.16 13.22
C ILE A 193 0.09 20.96 12.30
N ALA A 194 1.15 20.23 11.95
CA ALA A 194 1.06 19.00 11.17
C ALA A 194 0.23 17.92 11.89
N ALA A 195 0.43 17.76 13.20
CA ALA A 195 -0.37 16.86 14.03
C ALA A 195 -1.84 17.27 14.10
N PHE A 196 -2.16 18.57 14.29
CA PHE A 196 -3.54 19.08 14.27
C PHE A 196 -4.23 18.85 12.91
N ASN A 197 -3.49 18.98 11.81
CA ASN A 197 -4.00 18.73 10.45
C ASN A 197 -4.09 17.24 10.10
N ARG A 198 -3.84 16.33 11.05
CA ARG A 198 -3.82 14.86 10.88
C ARG A 198 -2.81 14.36 9.83
N THR A 199 -1.84 15.19 9.45
CA THR A 199 -0.80 14.86 8.47
C THR A 199 0.57 14.99 9.12
N THR A 200 1.10 13.90 9.67
CA THR A 200 2.43 13.84 10.33
C THR A 200 3.57 13.58 9.34
N SER A 201 3.40 14.01 8.09
CA SER A 201 4.42 13.84 7.04
C SER A 201 5.52 14.89 7.19
N PHE A 202 6.78 14.44 7.21
CA PHE A 202 7.94 15.33 7.21
C PHE A 202 7.98 16.23 5.97
N ALA A 203 7.44 15.80 4.83
CA ALA A 203 7.34 16.65 3.64
C ALA A 203 6.36 17.84 3.85
N TYR A 204 5.30 17.63 4.63
CA TYR A 204 4.37 18.69 4.99
C TYR A 204 5.00 19.66 6.01
N ILE A 205 5.71 19.13 7.01
CA ILE A 205 6.45 19.92 8.00
C ILE A 205 7.53 20.75 7.28
N ASP A 206 8.30 20.15 6.37
CA ASP A 206 9.30 20.83 5.56
C ASP A 206 8.70 21.98 4.75
N LYS A 207 7.52 21.76 4.15
CA LYS A 207 6.80 22.80 3.41
C LYS A 207 6.39 23.98 4.31
N ILE A 208 5.97 23.70 5.55
CA ILE A 208 5.65 24.75 6.53
C ILE A 208 6.91 25.56 6.87
N ILE A 209 8.00 24.87 7.20
CA ILE A 209 9.27 25.50 7.59
C ILE A 209 9.83 26.35 6.44
N ARG A 210 9.84 25.84 5.21
CA ARG A 210 10.27 26.59 4.02
C ARG A 210 9.40 27.81 3.76
N ASN A 211 8.09 27.70 3.96
CA ASN A 211 7.19 28.85 3.80
C ASN A 211 7.50 29.95 4.83
N TRP A 212 7.77 29.59 6.08
CA TRP A 212 8.20 30.55 7.10
C TRP A 212 9.55 31.17 6.79
N ASN A 213 10.49 30.37 6.29
CA ASN A 213 11.81 30.85 5.87
C ASN A 213 11.70 31.85 4.69
N ASN A 214 10.86 31.56 3.70
CA ASN A 214 10.58 32.49 2.59
C ASN A 214 9.93 33.80 3.04
N GLN A 215 9.21 33.78 4.17
CA GLN A 215 8.61 34.97 4.77
C GLN A 215 9.59 35.73 5.70
N GLY A 216 10.81 35.23 5.88
CA GLY A 216 11.83 35.80 6.75
C GLY A 216 11.51 35.66 8.24
N ILE A 217 10.60 34.76 8.62
CA ILE A 217 10.15 34.59 10.01
C ILE A 217 11.09 33.59 10.70
N THR A 218 12.07 34.10 11.44
CA THR A 218 13.06 33.29 12.18
C THR A 218 12.83 33.33 13.70
N THR A 219 12.02 34.28 14.18
CA THR A 219 11.78 34.48 15.62
C THR A 219 10.38 34.03 16.03
N LEU A 220 10.25 33.39 17.21
CA LEU A 220 8.95 32.97 17.76
C LEU A 220 7.92 34.11 17.87
N ALA A 221 8.36 35.30 18.29
CA ALA A 221 7.50 36.46 18.45
C ALA A 221 6.92 36.93 17.11
N GLU A 222 7.68 36.80 16.03
CA GLU A 222 7.26 37.16 14.67
C GLU A 222 6.28 36.13 14.11
N LEU A 223 6.46 34.85 14.42
CA LEU A 223 5.54 33.79 14.00
C LEU A 223 4.17 33.98 14.65
N GLN A 224 4.11 34.29 15.96
CA GLN A 224 2.86 34.55 16.66
C GLN A 224 2.12 35.76 16.06
N ALA A 225 2.82 36.86 15.81
CA ALA A 225 2.23 38.04 15.17
C ALA A 225 1.73 37.75 13.74
N HIS A 226 2.39 36.86 13.00
CA HIS A 226 1.97 36.44 11.67
C HIS A 226 0.77 35.47 11.70
N GLU A 227 0.72 34.54 12.66
CA GLU A 227 -0.43 33.67 12.89
C GLU A 227 -1.67 34.47 13.30
N GLU A 228 -1.54 35.43 14.22
CA GLU A 228 -2.64 36.33 14.64
C GLU A 228 -3.20 37.13 13.46
N LYS A 229 -2.33 37.69 12.60
CA LYS A 229 -2.76 38.38 11.37
C LYS A 229 -3.48 37.45 10.40
N ARG A 230 -3.07 36.18 10.32
CA ARG A 230 -3.71 35.16 9.47
C ARG A 230 -5.07 34.74 10.00
N GLU A 231 -5.23 34.62 11.31
CA GLU A 231 -6.52 34.31 11.94
C GLU A 231 -7.52 35.47 11.76
N GLN A 232 -7.08 36.72 11.91
CA GLN A 232 -7.92 37.89 11.64
C GLN A 232 -8.36 37.99 10.16
N ALA A 233 -7.54 37.50 9.23
CA ALA A 233 -7.87 37.46 7.81
C ALA A 233 -8.79 36.28 7.40
N LYS A 234 -8.75 35.15 8.11
CA LYS A 234 -9.62 33.98 7.84
C LYS A 234 -11.11 34.28 8.03
N GLY A 235 -11.46 35.28 8.84
CA GLY A 235 -12.85 35.73 9.03
C GLY A 235 -13.45 36.53 7.86
N LYS A 236 -12.67 36.85 6.81
CA LYS A 236 -13.10 37.63 5.65
C LYS A 236 -12.84 36.86 4.35
N GLN A 237 -13.50 35.72 4.16
CA GLN A 237 -13.46 35.04 2.86
C GLN A 237 -14.44 35.71 1.90
N PRO A 238 -14.01 36.23 0.73
CA PRO A 238 -14.92 36.70 -0.30
C PRO A 238 -15.67 35.50 -0.89
N THR A 239 -17.00 35.54 -0.86
CA THR A 239 -17.86 34.54 -1.48
C THR A 239 -17.78 34.68 -3.00
N TYR A 240 -17.03 33.81 -3.66
CA TYR A 240 -17.09 33.72 -5.12
C TYR A 240 -18.41 33.05 -5.52
N PRO A 241 -19.21 33.65 -6.42
CA PRO A 241 -20.41 32.99 -6.94
C PRO A 241 -19.96 31.72 -7.67
N LYS A 242 -20.48 30.57 -7.26
CA LYS A 242 -20.28 29.30 -7.96
C LYS A 242 -20.83 29.47 -9.38
N ASN A 243 -19.96 29.51 -10.36
CA ASN A 243 -20.35 29.52 -11.76
C ASN A 243 -20.82 28.09 -12.12
N VAL A 244 -22.07 27.78 -11.78
CA VAL A 244 -22.71 26.52 -12.15
C VAL A 244 -23.03 26.60 -13.64
N LYS A 245 -22.42 25.72 -14.44
CA LYS A 245 -22.76 25.62 -15.86
C LYS A 245 -24.26 25.29 -15.97
N PRO A 246 -25.03 25.95 -16.86
CA PRO A 246 -26.43 25.61 -17.06
C PRO A 246 -26.56 24.16 -17.49
N ALA A 247 -27.61 23.49 -16.99
CA ALA A 247 -27.87 22.09 -17.29
C ALA A 247 -28.02 21.89 -18.82
N PRO A 248 -27.53 20.77 -19.39
CA PRO A 248 -27.64 20.49 -20.82
C PRO A 248 -29.11 20.50 -21.29
N GLU A 249 -29.33 20.94 -22.53
CA GLU A 249 -30.66 21.11 -23.14
C GLU A 249 -31.50 19.83 -23.19
N TRP A 250 -30.86 18.65 -23.14
CA TRP A 250 -31.53 17.35 -23.11
C TRP A 250 -32.04 16.94 -21.72
N SER A 251 -31.66 17.67 -20.66
CA SER A 251 -32.17 17.39 -19.32
C SER A 251 -33.50 18.12 -19.11
N ASP A 252 -34.61 17.41 -19.29
CA ASP A 252 -35.91 17.92 -18.86
C ASP A 252 -35.93 18.00 -17.32
N PRO A 253 -35.99 19.20 -16.73
CA PRO A 253 -35.90 19.36 -15.27
C PRO A 253 -37.15 18.88 -14.54
N ASN A 254 -38.22 18.51 -15.26
CA ASN A 254 -39.45 18.00 -14.67
C ASN A 254 -40.15 17.03 -15.63
N PRO A 255 -39.75 15.74 -15.69
CA PRO A 255 -40.44 14.77 -16.52
C PRO A 255 -41.86 14.53 -15.98
N LYS A 256 -42.87 14.90 -16.76
CA LYS A 256 -44.25 14.49 -16.50
C LYS A 256 -44.36 13.00 -16.82
N VAL A 257 -44.26 12.16 -15.79
CA VAL A 257 -44.62 10.75 -15.92
C VAL A 257 -46.14 10.67 -15.95
N GLU A 258 -46.72 10.53 -17.13
CA GLU A 258 -48.12 10.10 -17.25
C GLU A 258 -48.17 8.66 -16.71
N MET A 259 -48.78 8.49 -15.53
CA MET A 259 -48.96 7.16 -14.95
C MET A 259 -49.89 6.37 -15.87
N ALA A 260 -49.46 5.18 -16.28
CA ALA A 260 -50.27 4.28 -17.10
C ALA A 260 -51.64 4.05 -16.45
N ASN A 261 -52.69 4.04 -17.27
CA ASN A 261 -54.08 3.89 -16.83
C ASN A 261 -54.19 2.62 -15.94
N PRO A 262 -54.72 2.73 -14.70
CA PRO A 262 -54.83 1.59 -13.78
C PRO A 262 -55.49 0.35 -14.40
N ASP A 263 -56.43 0.55 -15.33
CA ASP A 263 -57.12 -0.54 -16.01
C ASP A 263 -56.21 -1.32 -16.97
N GLU A 264 -55.33 -0.64 -17.71
CA GLU A 264 -54.33 -1.30 -18.59
C GLU A 264 -53.29 -2.06 -17.79
N VAL A 265 -52.88 -1.48 -16.65
CA VAL A 265 -51.95 -2.14 -15.73
C VAL A 265 -52.61 -3.42 -15.20
N LYS A 266 -53.87 -3.35 -14.76
CA LYS A 266 -54.60 -4.51 -14.24
C LYS A 266 -54.75 -5.63 -15.28
N GLU A 267 -55.04 -5.27 -16.53
CA GLU A 267 -55.15 -6.23 -17.64
C GLU A 267 -53.81 -6.94 -17.94
N ILE A 268 -52.69 -6.22 -17.84
CA ILE A 268 -51.34 -6.81 -17.94
C ILE A 268 -51.07 -7.75 -16.75
N PHE A 269 -51.41 -7.34 -15.52
CA PHE A 269 -51.19 -8.18 -14.34
C PHE A 269 -52.03 -9.46 -14.38
N ASP A 270 -53.28 -9.40 -14.83
CA ASP A 270 -54.17 -10.56 -15.01
C ASP A 270 -53.66 -11.48 -16.14
N LYS A 271 -53.20 -10.91 -17.27
CA LYS A 271 -52.64 -11.67 -18.39
C LYS A 271 -51.41 -12.50 -18.01
N TYR A 272 -50.59 -12.00 -17.08
CA TYR A 272 -49.38 -12.70 -16.63
C TYR A 272 -49.55 -13.44 -15.30
N GLY A 273 -50.75 -13.45 -14.71
CA GLY A 273 -51.03 -14.16 -13.46
C GLY A 273 -50.26 -13.62 -12.25
N ILE A 274 -49.89 -12.32 -12.27
CA ILE A 274 -49.10 -11.65 -11.23
C ILE A 274 -50.02 -10.94 -10.21
N GLY A 275 -51.34 -11.01 -10.38
CA GLY A 275 -52.32 -10.48 -9.44
C GLY A 275 -52.35 -11.29 -8.15
N ASN A 276 -51.90 -10.71 -7.03
CA ASN A 276 -52.10 -11.26 -5.69
C ASN A 276 -53.60 -11.42 -5.39
N THR A 277 -53.99 -12.62 -4.97
CA THR A 277 -55.20 -12.86 -4.16
C THR A 277 -55.16 -12.07 -2.86
#